data_AF-A0A821IGP9-F1
#
_entry.id   AF-A0A821IGP9-F1
#
_cell.length_a   1.000
_cell.length_b   1.000
_cell.length_c   1.000
_cell.angle_alpha   90.00
_cell.angle_beta   90.00
_cell.angle_gamma   90.00
#
_symmetry.space_group_name_H-M   'P 1'
#
loop_
_entity.id
_entity.type
_entity.pdbx_description
1 polymer ?
#
loop_
_entity_poly.entity_id
_entity_poly.type
_entity_poly.pdbx_seq_one_letter_code
_entity_poly.pdbx_strand_id
1 'polypeptide(L)'
;GGTITISNETLCASTIRLDDVEWPAKSSILMLKIDVEGFELNTLRSTEKLFREKRIHHLIFEYTACVKQLFVLDRTVNTVYGPLTYDYTKSIS
;
A
#
# COMPACT_ATOMS: atom_id res chain seq x y z
N GLY A 1 19.23 0.11 -0.99
CA GLY A 1 19.47 -0.73 -2.19
C GLY A 1 19.78 -2.13 -1.72
N GLY A 2 19.06 -3.13 -2.22
CA GLY A 2 19.29 -4.54 -1.90
C GLY A 2 19.39 -5.36 -3.18
N THR A 3 20.44 -6.18 -3.28
CA THR A 3 20.75 -7.07 -4.41
C THR A 3 19.97 -8.37 -4.27
N ILE A 4 19.47 -8.91 -5.39
CA ILE A 4 18.74 -10.18 -5.44
C ILE A 4 19.66 -11.26 -6.03
N THR A 5 19.84 -12.35 -5.29
CA THR A 5 20.44 -13.60 -5.78
C THR A 5 19.34 -14.65 -5.80
N ILE A 6 19.08 -15.24 -6.96
CA ILE A 6 18.02 -16.25 -7.14
C ILE A 6 18.60 -17.63 -6.84
N SER A 7 18.10 -18.27 -5.78
CA SER A 7 18.33 -19.69 -5.50
C SER A 7 17.00 -20.37 -5.14
N ASN A 8 16.55 -21.28 -6.01
CA ASN A 8 15.47 -22.27 -5.87
C ASN A 8 14.23 -21.95 -4.98
N GLU A 9 13.11 -21.36 -5.41
CA GLU A 9 12.78 -20.34 -6.42
C GLU A 9 11.79 -19.35 -5.74
N THR A 10 12.06 -18.95 -4.49
CA THR A 10 11.32 -17.84 -3.87
C THR A 10 11.70 -16.57 -4.60
N LEU A 11 10.76 -16.02 -5.39
CA LEU A 11 10.85 -14.71 -6.02
C LEU A 11 10.90 -13.63 -4.93
N CYS A 12 12.10 -13.34 -4.45
CA CYS A 12 12.36 -12.24 -3.54
C CYS A 12 12.55 -10.96 -4.36
N ALA A 13 11.47 -10.23 -4.59
CA ALA A 13 11.55 -8.91 -5.21
C ALA A 13 11.83 -7.85 -4.15
N SER A 14 12.78 -6.96 -4.42
CA SER A 14 13.02 -5.79 -3.56
C SER A 14 11.97 -4.72 -3.84
N THR A 15 11.40 -4.18 -2.78
CA THR A 15 10.43 -3.08 -2.85
C THR A 15 11.11 -1.76 -2.53
N ILE A 16 10.79 -0.71 -3.27
CA ILE A 16 11.18 0.68 -2.97
C ILE A 16 9.92 1.52 -2.76
N ARG A 17 9.98 2.50 -1.85
CA ARG A 17 8.90 3.48 -1.69
C ARG A 17 8.92 4.46 -2.86
N LEU A 18 7.76 4.86 -3.39
CA LEU A 18 7.73 5.89 -4.44
C LEU A 18 8.23 7.26 -3.96
N ASP A 19 8.14 7.54 -2.66
CA ASP A 19 8.71 8.72 -2.01
C ASP A 19 10.25 8.76 -2.07
N ASP A 20 10.91 7.60 -2.11
CA ASP A 20 12.38 7.46 -2.14
C ASP A 20 12.93 7.54 -3.57
N VAL A 21 12.05 7.57 -4.58
CA VAL A 21 12.44 7.76 -5.97
C VAL A 21 12.77 9.23 -6.20
N GLU A 22 13.97 9.50 -6.72
CA GLU A 22 14.39 10.83 -7.14
C GLU A 22 13.73 11.21 -8.46
N TRP A 23 12.53 11.78 -8.37
CA TRP A 23 11.79 12.28 -9.53
C TRP A 23 12.42 13.57 -10.05
N PRO A 24 12.63 13.73 -11.38
CA PRO A 24 13.13 14.98 -11.95
C PRO A 24 12.33 16.19 -11.46
N ALA A 25 13.02 17.29 -11.20
CA ALA A 25 12.36 18.52 -10.76
C ALA A 25 11.29 18.94 -11.79
N LYS A 26 10.09 19.27 -11.30
CA LYS A 26 8.91 19.67 -12.12
C LYS A 26 8.35 18.57 -13.04
N SER A 27 8.79 17.32 -12.93
CA SER A 27 8.12 16.22 -13.62
C SER A 27 6.69 16.04 -13.07
N SER A 28 5.77 15.73 -13.97
CA SER A 28 4.44 15.25 -13.62
C SER A 28 4.24 13.83 -14.12
N ILE A 29 3.49 13.06 -13.34
CA ILE A 29 3.09 11.69 -13.64
C ILE A 29 1.71 11.79 -14.27
N LEU A 30 1.62 11.48 -15.55
CA LEU A 30 0.34 11.50 -16.27
C LEU A 30 -0.67 10.53 -15.63
N MET A 31 -0.23 9.32 -15.28
CA MET A 31 -1.09 8.29 -14.71
C MET A 31 -0.32 7.45 -13.69
N LEU A 32 -0.94 7.20 -12.54
CA LEU A 32 -0.55 6.18 -11.57
C LEU A 32 -1.67 5.14 -11.49
N LYS A 33 -1.38 3.90 -11.86
CA LYS A 33 -2.24 2.73 -11.56
C LYS A 33 -1.70 2.05 -10.32
N ILE A 34 -2.54 1.87 -9.31
CA ILE A 34 -2.25 1.05 -8.13
C ILE A 34 -3.18 -0.16 -8.20
N ASP A 35 -2.57 -1.32 -8.25
CA ASP A 35 -3.22 -2.63 -8.33
C ASP A 35 -2.44 -3.54 -7.39
N VAL A 36 -2.90 -3.58 -6.14
CA VAL A 36 -2.25 -4.30 -5.05
C VAL A 36 -3.33 -4.99 -4.21
N GLU A 37 -3.01 -6.15 -3.65
CA GLU A 37 -3.92 -6.93 -2.82
C GLU A 37 -3.43 -6.91 -1.36
N GLY A 38 -4.22 -6.32 -0.45
CA GLY A 38 -3.94 -6.32 1.00
C GLY A 38 -2.83 -5.38 1.49
N PHE A 39 -2.21 -4.60 0.60
CA PHE A 39 -1.15 -3.63 0.92
C PHE A 39 -1.50 -2.20 0.51
N GLU A 40 -2.76 -1.92 0.24
CA GLU A 40 -3.25 -0.69 -0.35
C GLU A 40 -2.84 0.56 0.43
N LEU A 41 -3.04 0.54 1.75
CA LEU A 41 -2.67 1.67 2.60
C LEU A 41 -1.15 1.92 2.61
N ASN A 42 -0.35 0.86 2.56
CA ASN A 42 1.10 0.97 2.54
C ASN A 42 1.57 1.55 1.20
N THR A 43 0.96 1.14 0.08
CA THR A 43 1.24 1.69 -1.24
C THR A 43 0.82 3.16 -1.34
N LEU A 44 -0.33 3.54 -0.80
CA LEU A 44 -0.74 4.94 -0.75
C LEU A 44 0.20 5.78 0.12
N ARG A 45 0.62 5.26 1.28
CA ARG A 45 1.60 5.92 2.17
C ARG A 45 2.98 6.04 1.54
N SER A 46 3.38 5.14 0.65
CA SER A 46 4.65 5.23 -0.07
C SER A 46 4.62 6.23 -1.23
N THR A 47 3.46 6.81 -1.51
CA THR A 47 3.18 7.77 -2.59
C THR A 47 2.82 9.17 -2.04
N GLU A 48 2.91 9.37 -0.72
CA GLU A 48 2.42 10.58 -0.06
C GLU A 48 3.06 11.86 -0.62
N LYS A 49 4.36 11.83 -0.90
CA LYS A 49 5.11 12.97 -1.44
C LYS A 49 4.55 13.39 -2.80
N LEU A 50 4.28 12.43 -3.68
CA LEU A 50 3.73 12.68 -5.02
C LEU A 50 2.32 13.28 -4.97
N PHE A 51 1.49 12.84 -4.01
CA PHE A 51 0.17 13.43 -3.78
C PHE A 51 0.28 14.85 -3.22
N ARG A 52 1.14 15.07 -2.23
CA ARG A 52 1.35 16.39 -1.61
C ARG A 52 1.87 17.42 -2.60
N GLU A 53 2.77 16.98 -3.49
CA GLU A 53 3.35 17.80 -4.55
C GLU A 53 2.42 17.94 -5.77
N LYS A 54 1.24 17.32 -5.76
CA LYS A 54 0.24 17.33 -6.86
C LYS A 54 0.83 16.91 -8.20
N ARG A 55 1.74 15.93 -8.20
CA ARG A 55 2.44 15.48 -9.41
C ARG A 55 1.64 14.51 -10.27
N ILE A 56 0.59 13.89 -9.73
CA ILE A 56 -0.18 12.85 -10.42
C ILE A 56 -1.44 13.47 -11.04
N HIS A 57 -1.59 13.36 -12.37
CA HIS A 57 -2.78 13.85 -13.09
C HIS A 57 -3.97 12.90 -12.98
N HIS A 58 -3.73 11.59 -13.16
CA HIS A 58 -4.76 10.56 -13.09
C HIS A 58 -4.34 9.44 -12.14
N LEU A 59 -5.20 9.08 -11.20
CA LEU A 59 -5.02 7.95 -10.30
C LEU A 59 -6.11 6.90 -10.61
N ILE A 60 -5.67 5.69 -10.98
CA ILE A 60 -6.53 4.51 -11.03
C ILE A 60 -6.14 3.64 -9.84
N PHE A 61 -7.08 3.43 -8.94
CA PHE A 61 -6.86 2.66 -7.73
C PHE A 61 -7.81 1.47 -7.72
N GLU A 62 -7.27 0.29 -7.99
CA GLU A 62 -8.01 -0.97 -7.98
C GLU A 62 -7.91 -1.57 -6.58
N TYR A 63 -9.04 -1.55 -5.87
CA TYR A 63 -9.14 -2.08 -4.52
C TYR A 63 -9.62 -3.53 -4.57
N THR A 64 -8.73 -4.47 -4.23
CA THR A 64 -9.05 -5.90 -4.15
C THR A 64 -9.05 -6.33 -2.68
N ALA A 65 -10.22 -6.29 -2.05
CA ALA A 65 -10.39 -6.68 -0.65
C ALA A 65 -10.20 -8.19 -0.44
N CYS A 66 -8.97 -8.66 -0.19
CA CYS A 66 -8.75 -10.08 0.13
C CYS A 66 -9.04 -10.42 1.60
N VAL A 67 -8.90 -9.46 2.53
CA VAL A 67 -9.34 -9.65 3.93
C VAL A 67 -9.88 -8.34 4.50
N LYS A 68 -11.18 -8.32 4.83
CA LYS A 68 -11.89 -7.14 5.36
C LYS A 68 -11.49 -6.89 6.82
N GLN A 69 -10.57 -5.97 7.05
CA GLN A 69 -10.37 -5.39 8.37
C GLN A 69 -10.35 -3.86 8.26
N LEU A 70 -11.55 -3.28 8.40
CA LEU A 70 -11.75 -1.84 8.43
C LEU A 70 -11.47 -1.35 9.86
N PHE A 71 -10.58 -0.37 9.98
CA PHE A 71 -10.39 0.39 11.20
C PHE A 71 -10.75 1.85 10.95
N VAL A 72 -11.43 2.48 11.90
CA VAL A 72 -11.75 3.92 11.88
C VAL A 72 -11.04 4.58 13.04
N LEU A 73 -10.23 5.61 12.74
CA LEU A 73 -9.60 6.45 13.74
C LEU A 73 -10.42 7.73 13.91
N ASP A 74 -11.01 7.93 15.09
CA ASP A 74 -11.62 9.20 15.48
C ASP A 74 -10.63 10.00 16.33
N ARG A 75 -10.12 11.09 15.75
CA ARG A 75 -9.17 12.01 16.41
C ARG A 75 -9.84 13.02 17.35
N THR A 76 -11.16 13.15 17.28
CA THR A 76 -11.94 14.04 18.15
C THR A 76 -12.02 13.47 19.57
N VAL A 77 -12.02 12.14 19.67
CA VAL A 77 -12.11 11.39 20.93
C VAL A 77 -10.94 10.43 21.15
N ASN A 78 -9.88 10.54 20.33
CA ASN A 78 -8.68 9.69 20.39
C ASN A 78 -8.97 8.18 20.50
N THR A 79 -9.92 7.69 19.71
CA THR A 79 -10.36 6.28 19.76
C THR A 79 -10.16 5.60 18.41
N VAL A 80 -9.72 4.34 18.46
CA VAL A 80 -9.59 3.46 17.29
C VAL A 80 -10.68 2.40 17.36
N TYR A 81 -11.53 2.36 16.34
CA TYR A 81 -12.53 1.31 16.14
C TYR A 81 -11.95 0.29 15.16
N GLY A 82 -12.01 -0.99 15.51
CA GLY A 82 -11.45 -2.08 14.69
C GLY A 82 -12.49 -3.16 14.35
N PRO A 83 -12.14 -4.09 13.46
CA PRO A 83 -13.06 -5.09 12.95
C PRO A 83 -13.51 -6.03 14.06
N LEU A 84 -14.80 -6.35 14.07
CA LEU A 84 -15.32 -7.52 14.78
C LEU A 84 -14.64 -8.74 14.13
N THR A 85 -13.74 -9.40 14.86
CA THR A 85 -13.14 -10.65 14.44
C THR A 85 -14.25 -11.66 14.19
N TYR A 86 -14.47 -12.05 12.94
CA TYR A 86 -15.13 -13.32 12.67
C TYR A 86 -14.06 -14.39 12.90
N ASP A 87 -14.11 -15.03 14.06
CA ASP A 87 -13.23 -16.15 14.39
C ASP A 87 -13.44 -17.26 13.36
N TYR A 88 -12.45 -17.45 12.48
CA TYR A 88 -12.32 -18.71 11.75
C TYR A 88 -11.48 -19.66 12.60
N THR A 89 -12.08 -20.20 13.67
CA THR A 89 -11.53 -21.38 14.33
C THR A 89 -11.63 -22.56 13.37
N LYS A 90 -10.60 -22.73 12.53
CA LYS A 90 -10.35 -24.04 11.93
C LYS A 90 -9.61 -24.88 12.97
N SER A 91 -10.40 -25.52 13.84
CA SER A 91 -9.96 -26.72 14.53
C SER A 91 -9.57 -27.75 13.48
N ILE A 92 -8.28 -27.93 13.25
CA ILE A 92 -7.77 -29.11 12.57
C ILE A 92 -7.45 -30.10 13.69
N SER A 93 -8.39 -31.01 13.90
CA SER A 93 -8.22 -32.31 14.56
C SER A 93 -7.18 -33.16 13.86
#